data_AF-A0A151TD54-F1
#
_entry.id   AF-A0A151TD54-F1
#
_cell.length_a   1.000
_cell.length_b   1.000
_cell.length_c   1.000
_cell.angle_alpha   90.00
_cell.angle_beta   90.00
_cell.angle_gamma   90.00
#
_symmetry.space_group_name_H-M   'P 1'
#
loop_
_entity.id
_entity.type
_entity.pdbx_description
1 polymer ?
#
loop_
_entity_poly.entity_id
_entity_poly.type
_entity_poly.pdbx_seq_one_letter_code
_entity_poly.pdbx_strand_id
1 'polypeptide(L)'
;MALCKTVLHFCSNTRFAALLPSTRSHSSRYYSHALNSNLKRAFLVDTLALVRGLEAKGVPSKQAEAITAAITEVLNDSLENVANSFVSKSEMQKSEMLQEANLSKFKTEVQSSQEHHFSLLQRETEKLLGDIEKMRSELRYEIDKVTAGQRLDLNLERGRIRDELANQSAETSNLTNKLDREIHELRAQLEAAKYDVIKYCIGTLVSISAVGLAVIRIIL
;
A
#
# COMPACT_ATOMS: atom_id res chain seq x y z
N MET A 1 23.29 -17.85 3.99
CA MET A 1 23.92 -16.68 3.33
C MET A 1 23.75 -16.80 1.83
N ALA A 2 22.58 -16.46 1.33
CA ALA A 2 22.27 -16.22 -0.08
C ALA A 2 20.84 -15.67 -0.11
N LEU A 3 20.53 -14.77 -1.05
CA LEU A 3 19.24 -14.08 -1.21
C LEU A 3 19.08 -12.78 -0.39
N CYS A 4 20.01 -11.85 -0.56
CA CYS A 4 19.73 -10.43 -0.33
C CYS A 4 20.60 -9.57 -1.26
N LYS A 5 20.31 -9.61 -2.56
CA LYS A 5 21.02 -8.77 -3.55
C LYS A 5 20.26 -8.60 -4.86
N THR A 6 18.96 -8.25 -4.80
CA THR A 6 18.21 -7.91 -6.04
C THR A 6 17.03 -6.96 -5.81
N VAL A 7 17.20 -5.90 -5.01
CA VAL A 7 16.16 -4.85 -4.89
C VAL A 7 16.71 -3.41 -5.06
N LEU A 8 18.03 -3.22 -5.10
CA LEU A 8 18.65 -1.89 -5.23
C LEU A 8 19.08 -1.52 -6.67
N HIS A 9 18.39 -2.03 -7.69
CA HIS A 9 18.73 -1.69 -9.08
C HIS A 9 17.56 -1.23 -9.95
N PHE A 10 16.51 -0.67 -9.34
CA PHE A 10 15.37 -0.09 -10.08
C PHE A 10 15.24 1.44 -9.94
N CYS A 11 16.31 2.13 -9.54
CA CYS A 11 16.36 3.60 -9.51
C CYS A 11 17.50 4.14 -10.39
N SER A 12 17.56 3.73 -11.66
CA SER A 12 18.49 4.35 -12.64
C SER A 12 17.90 4.55 -14.03
N ASN A 13 16.58 4.49 -14.20
CA ASN A 13 15.97 4.79 -15.49
C ASN A 13 14.71 5.64 -15.36
N THR A 14 14.80 6.74 -14.62
CA THR A 14 13.91 7.89 -14.78
C THR A 14 14.22 8.58 -16.10
N ARG A 15 13.82 7.94 -17.20
CA ARG A 15 13.36 8.65 -18.41
C ARG A 15 11.88 8.98 -18.22
N PHE A 16 11.55 9.72 -17.15
CA PHE A 16 10.31 10.48 -17.15
C PHE A 16 10.66 11.81 -17.79
N ALA A 17 10.38 11.86 -19.10
CA ALA A 17 10.47 13.06 -19.89
C ALA A 17 9.87 14.21 -19.09
N ALA A 18 10.72 15.17 -18.76
CA ALA A 18 10.30 16.46 -18.29
C ALA A 18 9.27 16.97 -19.31
N LEU A 19 7.99 16.95 -18.93
CA LEU A 19 6.98 17.81 -19.52
C LEU A 19 7.33 19.23 -19.05
N LEU A 20 8.45 19.75 -19.58
CA LEU A 20 8.65 21.16 -19.72
C LEU A 20 7.40 21.66 -20.45
N PRO A 21 6.62 22.60 -19.85
CA PRO A 21 5.76 23.40 -20.67
C PRO A 21 6.73 24.11 -21.60
N SER A 22 6.75 23.70 -22.87
CA SER A 22 7.31 24.49 -23.94
C SER A 22 6.71 25.88 -23.75
N THR A 23 7.52 26.81 -23.24
CA THR A 23 7.21 28.23 -23.26
C THR A 23 7.23 28.59 -24.74
N ARG A 24 6.10 28.28 -25.39
CA ARG A 24 5.79 28.76 -26.71
C ARG A 24 5.69 30.25 -26.51
N SER A 25 6.81 30.93 -26.78
CA SER A 25 6.87 32.36 -26.93
C SER A 25 5.74 32.74 -27.86
N HIS A 26 4.61 33.16 -27.28
CA HIS A 26 3.58 33.82 -28.01
C HIS A 26 4.17 35.18 -28.30
N SER A 27 4.91 35.27 -29.40
CA SER A 27 5.17 36.52 -30.09
C SER A 27 3.81 37.14 -30.34
N SER A 28 3.38 38.00 -29.42
CA SER A 28 2.25 38.90 -29.56
C SER A 28 2.61 39.77 -30.75
N ARG A 29 2.15 39.35 -31.93
CA ARG A 29 2.31 40.13 -33.16
C ARG A 29 1.56 41.42 -32.93
N TYR A 30 2.31 42.50 -32.74
CA TYR A 30 1.90 43.89 -32.79
C TYR A 30 1.15 44.17 -34.10
N TYR A 31 -0.13 43.81 -34.19
CA TYR A 31 -0.97 44.05 -35.37
C TYR A 31 -1.73 45.38 -35.32
N SER A 32 -1.78 46.05 -34.18
CA SER A 32 -2.63 47.24 -33.98
C SER A 32 -1.95 48.57 -34.35
N HIS A 33 -0.62 48.61 -34.54
CA HIS A 33 0.06 49.87 -34.87
C HIS A 33 -0.04 50.26 -36.35
N ALA A 34 -0.14 49.27 -37.24
CA ALA A 34 -0.22 49.51 -38.66
C ALA A 34 -1.62 49.97 -39.09
N LEU A 35 -2.71 49.42 -38.55
CA LEU A 35 -4.04 49.66 -39.12
C LEU A 35 -4.59 51.07 -38.90
N ASN A 36 -4.46 51.66 -37.72
CA ASN A 36 -5.10 52.96 -37.42
C ASN A 36 -4.41 54.15 -38.14
N SER A 37 -3.08 54.12 -38.27
CA SER A 37 -2.34 55.12 -39.05
C SER A 37 -2.54 54.96 -40.57
N ASN A 38 -2.68 53.71 -41.04
CA ASN A 38 -3.03 53.44 -42.43
C ASN A 38 -4.49 53.81 -42.76
N LEU A 39 -5.44 53.62 -41.83
CA LEU A 39 -6.85 53.98 -42.05
C LEU A 39 -7.03 55.50 -42.15
N LYS A 40 -6.40 56.26 -41.24
CA LYS A 40 -6.38 57.73 -41.30
C LYS A 40 -5.70 58.26 -42.57
N ARG A 41 -4.72 57.55 -43.14
CA ARG A 41 -4.04 57.95 -44.38
C ARG A 41 -4.77 57.47 -45.64
N ALA A 42 -5.52 56.36 -45.57
CA ALA A 42 -6.28 55.79 -46.68
C ALA A 42 -7.54 56.61 -47.04
N PHE A 43 -8.08 57.39 -46.10
CA PHE A 43 -9.31 58.16 -46.27
C PHE A 43 -9.12 59.68 -46.29
N LEU A 44 -7.88 60.19 -46.43
CA LEU A 44 -7.64 61.61 -46.66
C LEU A 44 -8.07 61.98 -48.08
N VAL A 45 -9.25 62.58 -48.21
CA VAL A 45 -9.71 63.16 -49.47
C VAL A 45 -9.10 64.56 -49.62
N ASP A 46 -8.29 64.74 -50.66
CA ASP A 46 -7.88 66.07 -51.11
C ASP A 46 -9.07 66.75 -51.80
N THR A 47 -9.83 67.53 -51.01
CA THR A 47 -11.04 68.21 -51.46
C THR A 47 -10.75 69.19 -52.59
N LEU A 48 -9.58 69.83 -52.60
CA LEU A 48 -9.20 70.77 -53.65
C LEU A 48 -8.89 70.04 -54.96
N ALA A 49 -8.11 68.96 -54.91
CA ALA A 49 -7.83 68.14 -56.10
C ALA A 49 -9.10 67.51 -56.68
N LEU A 50 -10.04 67.09 -55.82
CA LEU A 50 -11.32 66.52 -56.25
C LEU A 50 -12.21 67.55 -56.94
N VAL A 51 -12.36 68.75 -56.38
CA VAL A 51 -13.11 69.86 -57.01
C VAL A 51 -12.49 70.23 -58.36
N ARG A 52 -11.16 70.41 -58.43
CA ARG A 52 -10.47 70.75 -59.68
C ARG A 52 -10.59 69.65 -60.74
N GLY A 53 -10.58 68.38 -60.33
CA GLY A 53 -10.80 67.25 -61.21
C GLY A 53 -12.22 67.18 -61.78
N LEU A 54 -13.24 67.56 -60.99
CA LEU A 54 -14.63 67.66 -61.45
C LEU A 54 -14.82 68.85 -62.40
N GLU A 55 -14.24 70.01 -62.09
CA GLU A 55 -14.25 71.19 -62.95
C GLU A 55 -13.59 70.92 -64.31
N ALA A 56 -12.45 70.21 -64.33
CA ALA A 56 -11.77 69.81 -65.56
C ALA A 56 -12.59 68.88 -66.45
N LYS A 57 -13.60 68.19 -65.89
CA LYS A 57 -14.55 67.34 -66.63
C LYS A 57 -15.86 68.06 -66.99
N GLY A 58 -15.91 69.38 -66.82
CA GLY A 58 -17.06 70.21 -67.20
C GLY A 58 -18.13 70.39 -66.13
N VAL A 59 -17.88 69.99 -64.87
CA VAL A 59 -18.81 70.23 -63.77
C VAL A 59 -18.69 71.69 -63.29
N PRO A 60 -19.79 72.45 -63.19
CA PRO A 60 -19.77 73.81 -62.64
C PRO A 60 -19.21 73.84 -61.21
N SER A 61 -18.41 74.85 -60.89
CA SER A 61 -17.69 74.98 -59.61
C SER A 61 -18.57 74.74 -58.36
N LYS A 62 -19.76 75.36 -58.30
CA LYS A 62 -20.71 75.16 -57.18
C LYS A 62 -21.22 73.72 -57.05
N GLN A 63 -21.39 73.02 -58.17
CA GLN A 63 -21.82 71.61 -58.16
C GLN A 63 -20.66 70.69 -57.79
N ALA A 64 -19.44 70.98 -58.25
CA ALA A 64 -18.24 70.25 -57.88
C ALA A 64 -17.96 70.35 -56.36
N GLU A 65 -18.13 71.53 -55.78
CA GLU A 65 -18.06 71.75 -54.33
C GLU A 65 -19.13 70.96 -53.57
N ALA A 66 -20.40 71.02 -54.01
CA ALA A 66 -21.50 70.31 -53.35
C ALA A 66 -21.33 68.78 -53.40
N ILE A 67 -20.88 68.22 -54.53
CA ILE A 67 -20.59 66.79 -54.68
C ILE A 67 -19.41 66.39 -53.77
N THR A 68 -18.35 67.20 -53.75
CA THR A 68 -17.19 66.96 -52.89
C THR A 68 -17.57 66.99 -51.40
N ALA A 69 -18.45 67.92 -51.01
CA ALA A 69 -18.96 68.01 -49.64
C ALA A 69 -19.75 66.76 -49.24
N ALA A 70 -20.70 66.31 -50.07
CA ALA A 70 -21.49 65.11 -49.80
C ALA A 70 -20.63 63.83 -49.73
N ILE A 71 -19.61 63.70 -50.59
CA ILE A 71 -18.67 62.58 -50.54
C ILE A 71 -17.84 62.62 -49.25
N THR A 72 -17.39 63.80 -48.84
CA THR A 72 -16.60 63.97 -47.61
C THR A 72 -17.42 63.63 -46.37
N GLU A 73 -18.70 64.00 -46.34
CA GLU A 73 -19.64 63.67 -45.26
C GLU A 73 -19.84 62.15 -45.14
N VAL A 74 -20.22 61.47 -46.23
CA VAL A 74 -20.41 60.01 -46.24
C VAL A 74 -19.13 59.26 -45.85
N LEU A 75 -17.96 59.75 -46.26
CA LEU A 75 -16.68 59.15 -45.87
C LEU A 75 -16.35 59.34 -44.40
N ASN A 76 -16.66 60.51 -43.82
CA ASN A 76 -16.48 60.75 -42.39
C ASN A 76 -17.39 59.85 -41.55
N ASP A 77 -18.67 59.74 -41.92
CA ASP A 77 -19.64 58.85 -41.25
C ASP A 77 -19.21 57.38 -41.34
N SER A 78 -18.76 56.96 -42.52
CA SER A 78 -18.25 55.60 -42.74
C SER A 78 -17.00 55.33 -41.90
N LEU A 79 -16.10 56.30 -41.78
CA LEU A 79 -14.88 56.18 -41.00
C LEU A 79 -15.17 56.10 -39.50
N GLU A 80 -16.11 56.90 -38.99
CA GLU A 80 -16.53 56.86 -37.59
C GLU A 80 -17.18 55.51 -37.25
N ASN A 81 -18.07 55.02 -38.10
CA ASN A 81 -18.70 53.70 -37.92
C ASN A 81 -17.67 52.55 -37.91
N VAL A 82 -16.67 52.60 -38.80
CA VAL A 82 -15.58 51.62 -38.83
C VAL A 82 -14.69 51.77 -37.58
N ALA A 83 -14.37 52.99 -37.16
CA ALA A 83 -13.57 53.24 -35.95
C ALA A 83 -14.25 52.70 -34.68
N ASN A 84 -15.58 52.80 -34.57
CA ASN A 84 -16.37 52.26 -33.46
C ASN A 84 -16.39 50.71 -33.42
N SER A 85 -16.04 50.04 -34.51
CA SER A 85 -15.90 48.58 -34.56
C SER A 85 -14.53 48.09 -34.04
N PHE A 86 -13.59 48.99 -33.80
CA PHE A 86 -12.25 48.66 -33.30
C PHE A 86 -12.09 49.08 -31.83
N VAL A 87 -11.39 48.22 -31.07
CA VAL A 87 -10.99 48.53 -29.69
C VAL A 87 -9.77 49.45 -29.71
N SER A 88 -9.74 50.45 -28.83
CA SER A 88 -8.58 51.34 -28.72
C SER A 88 -7.35 50.59 -28.23
N LYS A 89 -6.14 51.08 -28.56
CA LYS A 89 -4.90 50.45 -28.10
C LYS A 89 -4.79 50.42 -26.56
N SER A 90 -5.24 51.48 -25.90
CA SER A 90 -5.23 51.58 -24.44
C SER A 90 -6.15 50.55 -23.78
N GLU A 91 -7.33 50.33 -24.35
CA GLU A 91 -8.27 49.31 -23.84
C GLU A 91 -7.73 47.90 -24.09
N MET A 92 -7.13 47.65 -25.25
CA MET A 92 -6.51 46.37 -25.56
C MET A 92 -5.34 46.07 -24.59
N GLN A 93 -4.45 47.04 -24.35
CA GLN A 93 -3.36 46.89 -23.38
C GLN A 93 -3.88 46.67 -21.96
N LYS A 94 -4.94 47.38 -21.54
CA LYS A 94 -5.56 47.16 -20.23
C LYS A 94 -6.11 45.73 -20.09
N SER A 95 -6.75 45.21 -21.14
CA SER A 95 -7.26 43.83 -21.17
C SER A 95 -6.11 42.81 -21.10
N GLU A 96 -5.03 43.04 -21.84
CA GLU A 96 -3.82 42.20 -21.83
C GLU A 96 -3.18 42.17 -20.43
N MET A 97 -2.99 43.34 -19.80
CA MET A 97 -2.47 43.44 -18.44
C MET A 97 -3.36 42.72 -17.42
N LEU A 98 -4.68 42.83 -17.55
CA LEU A 98 -5.63 42.14 -16.67
C LEU A 98 -5.55 40.62 -16.86
N GLN A 99 -5.46 40.16 -18.11
CA GLN A 99 -5.32 38.75 -18.42
C GLN A 99 -4.00 38.19 -17.88
N GLU A 100 -2.89 38.91 -18.04
CA GLU A 100 -1.58 38.52 -17.53
C GLU A 100 -1.57 38.48 -15.98
N ALA A 101 -2.19 39.46 -15.33
CA ALA A 101 -2.33 39.46 -13.87
C ALA A 101 -3.15 38.26 -13.36
N ASN A 102 -4.27 37.95 -14.02
CA ASN A 102 -5.10 36.79 -13.68
C ASN A 102 -4.36 35.46 -13.91
N LEU A 103 -3.61 35.35 -15.01
CA LEU A 103 -2.80 34.16 -15.32
C LEU A 103 -1.68 33.99 -14.29
N SER A 104 -1.01 35.07 -13.92
CA SER A 104 0.02 35.07 -12.88
C SER A 104 -0.56 34.61 -11.53
N LYS A 105 -1.70 35.18 -11.12
CA LYS A 105 -2.40 34.77 -9.89
C LYS A 105 -2.79 33.30 -9.92
N PHE A 106 -3.41 32.85 -11.00
CA PHE A 106 -3.78 31.44 -11.18
C PHE A 106 -2.55 30.52 -11.08
N LYS A 107 -1.44 30.89 -11.73
CA LYS A 107 -0.19 30.14 -11.64
C LYS A 107 0.31 30.02 -10.19
N THR A 108 0.29 31.12 -9.43
CA THR A 108 0.72 31.09 -8.02
C THR A 108 -0.19 30.24 -7.14
N GLU A 109 -1.51 30.29 -7.36
CA GLU A 109 -2.47 29.47 -6.61
C GLU A 109 -2.29 27.99 -6.92
N VAL A 110 -2.11 27.63 -8.20
CA VAL A 110 -1.84 26.25 -8.62
C VAL A 110 -0.53 25.74 -8.02
N GLN A 111 0.54 26.53 -8.09
CA GLN A 111 1.83 26.14 -7.54
C GLN A 111 1.75 25.96 -6.01
N SER A 112 1.13 26.90 -5.30
CA SER A 112 0.96 26.82 -3.85
C SER A 112 0.11 25.61 -3.45
N SER A 113 -0.98 25.35 -4.16
CA SER A 113 -1.83 24.17 -3.95
C SER A 113 -1.05 22.88 -4.18
N GLN A 114 -0.28 22.79 -5.27
CA GLN A 114 0.53 21.62 -5.57
C GLN A 114 1.60 21.37 -4.49
N GLU A 115 2.32 22.40 -4.06
CA GLU A 115 3.31 22.30 -2.98
C GLU A 115 2.66 21.86 -1.67
N HIS A 116 1.49 22.41 -1.32
CA HIS A 116 0.74 22.03 -0.14
C HIS A 116 0.31 20.55 -0.20
N HIS A 117 -0.33 20.11 -1.29
CA HIS A 117 -0.74 18.72 -1.46
C HIS A 117 0.45 17.75 -1.44
N PHE A 118 1.56 18.12 -2.07
CA PHE A 118 2.77 17.31 -2.05
C PHE A 118 3.32 17.17 -0.63
N SER A 119 3.43 18.27 0.12
CA SER A 119 3.91 18.24 1.52
C SER A 119 2.99 17.41 2.43
N LEU A 120 1.68 17.49 2.22
CA LEU A 120 0.69 16.71 2.96
C LEU A 120 0.84 15.21 2.67
N LEU A 121 0.90 14.83 1.39
CA LEU A 121 1.09 13.45 0.98
C LEU A 121 2.41 12.86 1.46
N GLN A 122 3.48 13.65 1.41
CA GLN A 122 4.78 13.23 1.93
C GLN A 122 4.70 12.93 3.44
N ARG A 123 4.12 13.85 4.22
CA ARG A 123 3.94 13.68 5.67
C ARG A 123 3.06 12.47 6.00
N GLU A 124 1.99 12.23 5.25
CA GLU A 124 1.13 11.06 5.44
C GLU A 124 1.85 9.75 5.09
N THR A 125 2.65 9.77 4.02
CA THR A 125 3.47 8.61 3.63
C THR A 125 4.50 8.28 4.71
N GLU A 126 5.21 9.28 5.22
CA GLU A 126 6.18 9.10 6.31
C GLU A 126 5.52 8.60 7.60
N LYS A 127 4.33 9.12 7.93
CA LYS A 127 3.54 8.64 9.06
C LYS A 127 3.14 7.17 8.90
N LEU A 128 2.59 6.80 7.74
CA LEU A 128 2.18 5.43 7.45
C LEU A 128 3.39 4.46 7.48
N LEU A 129 4.55 4.87 6.98
CA LEU A 129 5.78 4.08 7.08
C LEU A 129 6.20 3.88 8.55
N GLY A 130 6.08 4.90 9.39
CA GLY A 130 6.33 4.80 10.83
C GLY A 130 5.36 3.84 11.52
N ASP A 131 4.07 3.93 11.21
CA ASP A 131 3.05 3.04 11.76
C ASP A 131 3.28 1.57 11.35
N ILE A 132 3.66 1.33 10.09
CA ILE A 132 4.01 -0.01 9.58
C ILE A 132 5.23 -0.57 10.33
N GLU A 133 6.28 0.24 10.52
CA GLU A 133 7.49 -0.22 11.20
C GLU A 133 7.21 -0.55 12.68
N LYS A 134 6.40 0.28 13.34
CA LYS A 134 5.93 0.03 14.71
C LYS A 134 5.16 -1.30 14.78
N MET A 135 4.13 -1.47 13.96
CA MET A 135 3.36 -2.73 13.92
C MET A 135 4.24 -3.95 13.62
N ARG A 136 5.22 -3.81 12.72
CA ARG A 136 6.16 -4.88 12.39
C ARG A 136 7.00 -5.30 13.60
N SER A 137 7.48 -4.34 14.38
CA SER A 137 8.25 -4.61 15.60
C SER A 137 7.40 -5.26 16.70
N GLU A 138 6.18 -4.77 16.92
CA GLU A 138 5.23 -5.35 17.89
C GLU A 138 4.87 -6.79 17.53
N LEU A 139 4.58 -7.06 16.24
CA LEU A 139 4.29 -8.41 15.76
C LEU A 139 5.48 -9.36 15.95
N ARG A 140 6.70 -8.91 15.67
CA ARG A 140 7.90 -9.73 15.91
C ARG A 140 8.04 -10.08 17.38
N TYR A 141 7.84 -9.10 18.27
CA TYR A 141 7.90 -9.32 19.70
C TYR A 141 6.85 -10.33 20.18
N GLU A 142 5.59 -10.21 19.74
CA GLU A 142 4.55 -11.17 20.10
C GLU A 142 4.81 -12.57 19.53
N ILE A 143 5.36 -12.70 18.31
CA ILE A 143 5.78 -13.99 17.75
C ILE A 143 6.88 -14.62 18.61
N ASP A 144 7.92 -13.87 18.96
CA ASP A 144 9.04 -14.37 19.77
C ASP A 144 8.56 -14.79 21.16
N LYS A 145 7.69 -13.97 21.77
CA LYS A 145 7.08 -14.24 23.07
C LYS A 145 6.22 -15.49 23.06
N VAL A 146 5.32 -15.65 22.09
CA VAL A 146 4.47 -16.85 21.98
C VAL A 146 5.32 -18.08 21.69
N THR A 147 6.33 -17.97 20.82
CA THR A 147 7.24 -19.07 20.49
C THR A 147 8.05 -19.51 21.71
N ALA A 148 8.56 -18.57 22.51
CA ALA A 148 9.27 -18.87 23.75
C ALA A 148 8.33 -19.51 24.78
N GLY A 149 7.10 -19.00 24.91
CA GLY A 149 6.06 -19.57 25.78
C GLY A 149 5.74 -21.03 25.41
N GLN A 150 5.42 -21.29 24.14
CA GLN A 150 5.15 -22.65 23.66
C GLN A 150 6.33 -23.59 23.87
N ARG A 151 7.57 -23.12 23.64
CA ARG A 151 8.75 -23.92 23.89
C ARG A 151 8.90 -24.25 25.38
N LEU A 152 8.62 -23.31 26.28
CA LEU A 152 8.63 -23.55 27.72
C LEU A 152 7.57 -24.58 28.11
N ASP A 153 6.33 -24.40 27.67
CA ASP A 153 5.21 -25.30 27.96
C ASP A 153 5.52 -26.74 27.55
N LEU A 154 6.06 -26.93 26.33
CA LEU A 154 6.46 -28.25 25.84
C LEU A 154 7.59 -28.88 26.67
N ASN A 155 8.54 -28.07 27.15
CA ASN A 155 9.61 -28.59 28.00
C ASN A 155 9.11 -28.96 29.39
N LEU A 156 8.20 -28.18 29.96
CA LEU A 156 7.57 -28.50 31.25
C LEU A 156 6.71 -29.76 31.15
N GLU A 157 5.86 -29.89 30.13
CA GLU A 157 5.03 -31.09 29.96
C GLU A 157 5.89 -32.32 29.65
N ARG A 158 6.98 -32.17 28.89
CA ARG A 158 7.96 -33.25 28.69
C ARG A 158 8.64 -33.66 30.00
N GLY A 159 8.94 -32.70 30.88
CA GLY A 159 9.43 -32.97 32.23
C GLY A 159 8.42 -33.77 33.04
N ARG A 160 7.18 -33.30 33.09
CA ARG A 160 6.08 -33.95 33.81
C ARG A 160 5.81 -35.38 33.35
N ILE A 161 5.81 -35.62 32.03
CA ILE A 161 5.66 -36.96 31.46
C ILE A 161 6.83 -37.88 31.86
N ARG A 162 8.06 -37.37 31.94
CA ARG A 162 9.21 -38.17 32.38
C ARG A 162 9.09 -38.54 33.86
N ASP A 163 8.67 -37.61 34.70
CA ASP A 163 8.50 -37.86 36.14
C ASP A 163 7.36 -38.87 36.38
N GLU A 164 6.24 -38.74 35.68
CA GLU A 164 5.12 -39.70 35.71
C GLU A 164 5.56 -41.09 35.23
N LEU A 165 6.32 -41.17 34.13
CA LEU A 165 6.86 -42.42 33.61
C LEU A 165 7.83 -43.08 34.59
N ALA A 166 8.69 -42.29 35.25
CA ALA A 166 9.61 -42.79 36.27
C ALA A 166 8.85 -43.33 37.48
N ASN A 167 7.79 -42.64 37.92
CA ASN A 167 6.93 -43.11 39.00
C ASN A 167 6.22 -44.43 38.65
N GLN A 168 5.61 -44.52 37.47
CA GLN A 168 4.97 -45.75 36.99
C GLN A 168 5.98 -46.91 36.85
N SER A 169 7.20 -46.63 36.41
CA SER A 169 8.28 -47.63 36.33
C SER A 169 8.67 -48.15 37.71
N ALA A 170 8.78 -47.26 38.71
CA ALA A 170 9.06 -47.64 40.09
C ALA A 170 7.91 -48.45 40.71
N GLU A 171 6.66 -48.05 40.50
CA GLU A 171 5.47 -48.78 40.94
C GLU A 171 5.41 -50.18 40.30
N THR A 172 5.64 -50.26 38.99
CA THR A 172 5.69 -51.54 38.26
C THR A 172 6.78 -52.44 38.83
N SER A 173 7.99 -51.92 39.05
CA SER A 173 9.09 -52.69 39.64
C SER A 173 8.76 -53.17 41.06
N ASN A 174 8.14 -52.32 41.89
CA ASN A 174 7.69 -52.70 43.23
C ASN A 174 6.65 -53.83 43.17
N LEU A 175 5.67 -53.72 42.27
CA LEU A 175 4.64 -54.75 42.09
C LEU A 175 5.23 -56.06 41.57
N THR A 176 6.15 -56.03 40.61
CA THR A 176 6.88 -57.21 40.14
C THR A 176 7.64 -57.87 41.29
N ASN A 177 8.37 -57.09 42.10
CA ASN A 177 9.09 -57.61 43.27
C ASN A 177 8.15 -58.22 44.32
N LYS A 178 6.94 -57.67 44.51
CA LYS A 178 5.92 -58.25 45.40
C LYS A 178 5.38 -59.57 44.84
N LEU A 179 5.05 -59.61 43.55
CA LEU A 179 4.58 -60.83 42.89
C LEU A 179 5.63 -61.93 42.94
N ASP A 180 6.90 -61.63 42.71
CA ASP A 180 7.98 -62.62 42.81
C ASP A 180 8.08 -63.19 44.23
N ARG A 181 7.94 -62.35 45.26
CA ARG A 181 7.91 -62.80 46.66
C ARG A 181 6.73 -63.72 46.94
N GLU A 182 5.53 -63.35 46.51
CA GLU A 182 4.32 -64.17 46.68
C GLU A 182 4.45 -65.51 45.92
N ILE A 183 5.03 -65.52 44.72
CA ILE A 183 5.31 -66.74 43.96
C ILE A 183 6.28 -67.65 44.74
N HIS A 184 7.36 -67.08 45.29
CA HIS A 184 8.31 -67.85 46.09
C HIS A 184 7.68 -68.40 47.38
N GLU A 185 6.84 -67.62 48.04
CA GLU A 185 6.11 -68.04 49.23
C GLU A 185 5.11 -69.17 48.92
N LEU A 186 4.28 -69.01 47.89
CA LEU A 186 3.34 -70.05 47.44
C LEU A 186 4.06 -71.33 47.03
N ARG A 187 5.21 -71.21 46.35
CA ARG A 187 6.03 -72.37 45.98
C ARG A 187 6.57 -73.10 47.21
N ALA A 188 7.01 -72.38 48.24
CA ALA A 188 7.47 -72.98 49.49
C ALA A 188 6.33 -73.68 50.24
N GLN A 189 5.14 -73.06 50.30
CA GLN A 189 3.94 -73.67 50.89
C GLN A 189 3.52 -74.94 50.12
N LEU A 190 3.58 -74.92 48.79
CA LEU A 190 3.28 -76.07 47.95
C LEU A 190 4.26 -77.23 48.20
N GLU A 191 5.56 -76.95 48.29
CA GLU A 191 6.56 -77.97 48.61
C GLU A 191 6.34 -78.58 50.00
N ALA A 192 6.04 -77.74 51.01
CA ALA A 192 5.70 -78.23 52.35
C ALA A 192 4.45 -79.12 52.33
N ALA A 193 3.36 -78.69 51.67
CA ALA A 193 2.14 -79.48 51.53
C ALA A 193 2.38 -80.80 50.79
N LYS A 194 3.25 -80.81 49.78
CA LYS A 194 3.67 -82.04 49.09
C LYS A 194 4.32 -83.03 50.04
N TYR A 195 5.23 -82.57 50.90
CA TYR A 195 5.87 -83.43 51.91
C TYR A 195 4.88 -83.95 52.95
N ASP A 196 3.91 -83.13 53.38
CA ASP A 196 2.86 -83.56 54.29
C ASP A 196 2.01 -84.69 53.68
N VAL A 197 1.58 -84.55 52.42
CA VAL A 197 0.85 -85.61 51.70
C VAL A 197 1.67 -86.89 51.60
N ILE A 198 2.95 -86.80 51.23
CA ILE A 198 3.84 -87.97 51.17
C ILE A 198 3.94 -88.65 52.55
N LYS A 199 4.08 -87.88 53.62
CA LYS A 199 4.14 -88.40 55.00
C LYS A 199 2.86 -89.13 55.39
N TYR A 200 1.69 -88.58 55.07
CA TYR A 200 0.40 -89.24 55.31
C TYR A 200 0.26 -90.53 54.51
N CYS A 201 0.64 -90.55 53.23
CA CYS A 201 0.61 -91.76 52.40
C CYS A 201 1.52 -92.87 52.94
N ILE A 202 2.73 -92.55 53.40
CA ILE A 202 3.63 -93.53 54.01
C ILE A 202 3.01 -94.06 55.31
N GLY A 203 2.46 -93.18 56.15
CA GLY A 203 1.80 -93.56 57.40
C GLY A 203 0.61 -94.50 57.20
N THR A 204 -0.22 -94.27 56.18
CA THR A 204 -1.38 -95.12 55.87
C THR A 204 -0.96 -96.46 55.25
N LEU A 205 0.04 -96.48 54.37
CA LEU A 205 0.57 -97.75 53.84
C LEU A 205 1.13 -98.63 54.96
N VAL A 206 1.93 -98.06 55.87
CA VAL A 206 2.49 -98.78 57.02
C VAL A 206 1.39 -99.25 57.97
N SER A 207 0.36 -98.45 58.25
CA SER A 207 -0.74 -98.86 59.13
C SER A 207 -1.56 -100.01 58.53
N ILE A 208 -1.86 -99.96 57.22
CA ILE A 208 -2.54 -101.04 56.51
C ILE A 208 -1.69 -102.32 56.54
N SER A 209 -0.38 -102.23 56.25
CA SER A 209 0.52 -103.39 56.33
C SER A 209 0.61 -103.97 57.74
N ALA A 210 0.69 -103.14 58.78
CA ALA A 210 0.73 -103.58 60.17
C ALA A 210 -0.56 -104.31 60.57
N VAL A 211 -1.73 -103.77 60.21
CA VAL A 211 -3.03 -104.43 60.42
C VAL A 211 -3.09 -105.75 59.65
N GLY A 212 -2.66 -105.77 58.39
CA GLY A 212 -2.62 -106.99 57.58
C GLY A 212 -1.74 -108.09 58.18
N LEU A 213 -0.54 -107.76 58.65
CA LEU A 213 0.34 -108.70 59.35
C LEU A 213 -0.26 -109.20 60.67
N ALA A 214 -0.92 -108.33 61.43
CA ALA A 214 -1.59 -108.71 62.67
C ALA A 214 -2.71 -109.74 62.42
N VAL A 215 -3.51 -109.55 61.36
CA VAL A 215 -4.57 -110.51 60.96
C VAL A 215 -3.98 -111.85 60.53
N ILE A 216 -2.92 -111.85 59.70
CA ILE A 216 -2.24 -113.09 59.28
C ILE A 216 -1.75 -113.88 60.51
N ARG A 217 -1.19 -113.19 61.51
CA ARG A 217 -0.71 -113.81 62.76
C ARG A 217 -1.80 -114.43 63.64
N ILE A 218 -3.06 -114.02 63.49
CA ILE A 218 -4.20 -114.58 64.23
C ILE A 218 -4.77 -115.81 63.52
N ILE A 219 -4.65 -115.87 62.19
CA ILE A 219 -5.22 -116.93 61.34
C ILE A 219 -4.28 -118.13 61.17
N LEU A 220 -2.96 -117.90 61.09
CA LEU A 220 -1.90 -118.93 61.08
C LEU A 220 -1.53 -119.35 62.51
#